data_AF-A0A2A7WZW6-F1
#
_entry.id   AF-A0A2A7WZW6-F1
#
_cell.length_a   1.000
_cell.length_b   1.000
_cell.length_c   1.000
_cell.angle_alpha   90.00
_cell.angle_beta   90.00
_cell.angle_gamma   90.00
#
_symmetry.space_group_name_H-M   'P 1'
#
loop_
_entity.id
_entity.type
_entity.pdbx_description
1 polymer ?
#
loop_
_entity_poly.entity_id
_entity_poly.type
_entity_poly.pdbx_seq_one_letter_code
_entity_poly.pdbx_strand_id
1 'polypeptide(L)' 'MSKWIWISLMCGIFLLLLSFWTLYYAYTPKVGPIGNGTNYKFVWFQFITQFISGICSVSLAIKIRKKQKEL' A
#
# COMPACT_ATOMS: atom_id res chain seq x y z
N MET A 1 9.71 -5.95 22.37
CA MET A 1 8.97 -6.54 21.22
C MET A 1 7.87 -5.63 20.66
N SER A 2 7.15 -4.83 21.47
CA SER A 2 6.00 -3.99 21.02
C SER A 2 6.32 -2.96 19.91
N LYS A 3 7.50 -2.33 19.91
CA LYS A 3 7.86 -1.25 18.95
C LYS A 3 7.84 -1.72 17.48
N TRP A 4 8.29 -2.94 17.20
CA TRP A 4 8.33 -3.51 15.84
C TRP A 4 6.94 -3.74 15.24
N ILE A 5 5.95 -4.08 16.08
CA ILE A 5 4.56 -4.28 15.66
C ILE A 5 3.94 -2.95 15.24
N TRP A 6 4.23 -1.87 15.99
CA TRP A 6 3.78 -0.53 15.64
C TRP A 6 4.40 -0.03 14.33
N ILE A 7 5.70 -0.27 14.12
CA ILE A 7 6.38 0.07 12.86
C ILE A 7 5.74 -0.68 11.68
N SER A 8 5.43 -1.97 11.86
CA SER A 8 4.75 -2.78 10.84
C SER A 8 3.34 -2.26 10.51
N LEU A 9 2.56 -1.88 11.52
CA LEU A 9 1.24 -1.26 11.33
C LEU A 9 1.33 0.06 10.55
N MET A 10 2.25 0.94 10.94
CA MET A 10 2.45 2.21 10.24
C MET A 10 2.89 1.99 8.80
N CYS A 11 3.79 1.04 8.55
CA CYS A 11 4.23 0.66 7.21
C CYS A 11 3.07 0.12 6.34
N GLY A 12 2.22 -0.75 6.91
CA GLY A 12 1.05 -1.27 6.20
C GLY A 12 0.04 -0.18 5.83
N ILE A 13 -0.25 0.75 6.75
CA ILE A 13 -1.13 1.90 6.48
C ILE A 13 -0.51 2.83 5.42
N PHE A 14 0.80 3.07 5.50
CA PHE A 14 1.51 3.89 4.53
C PHE A 14 1.48 3.26 3.12
N LEU A 15 1.65 1.96 2.99
CA LEU A 15 1.52 1.24 1.71
C LEU A 15 0.12 1.35 1.11
N LEU A 16 -0.93 1.31 1.94
CA LEU A 16 -2.31 1.53 1.49
C LEU A 16 -2.50 2.96 0.98
N LEU A 17 -1.99 3.98 1.69
CA LEU A 17 -2.07 5.36 1.21
C LEU A 17 -1.30 5.56 -0.09
N LEU A 18 -0.13 4.93 -0.23
CA LEU A 18 0.68 4.95 -1.45
C LEU A 18 -0.03 4.30 -2.63
N SER A 19 -0.80 3.23 -2.42
CA SER A 19 -1.54 2.60 -3.52
C SER A 19 -2.60 3.56 -4.08
N PHE A 20 -3.39 4.18 -3.21
CA PHE A 20 -4.36 5.20 -3.62
C PHE A 20 -3.71 6.43 -4.26
N TRP A 21 -2.55 6.86 -3.75
CA TRP A 21 -1.78 7.95 -4.34
C TRP A 21 -1.27 7.62 -5.75
N THR A 22 -0.76 6.39 -5.95
CA THR A 22 -0.30 5.92 -7.26
C THR A 22 -1.44 5.93 -8.27
N LEU A 23 -2.63 5.50 -7.85
CA LEU A 23 -3.82 5.56 -8.68
C LEU A 23 -4.19 7.02 -9.01
N TYR A 24 -4.30 7.88 -8.00
CA TYR A 24 -4.61 9.30 -8.17
C TYR A 24 -3.63 10.00 -9.13
N TYR A 25 -2.33 9.80 -8.94
CA TYR A 25 -1.29 10.40 -9.77
C TYR A 25 -1.33 9.91 -11.22
N ALA A 26 -1.70 8.64 -11.44
CA ALA A 26 -1.82 8.06 -12.77
C ALA A 26 -3.04 8.59 -13.54
N TYR A 27 -4.15 8.88 -12.85
CA TYR A 27 -5.38 9.40 -13.44
C TYR A 27 -5.46 10.94 -13.46
N THR A 28 -4.56 11.63 -12.77
CA THR A 28 -4.48 13.10 -12.80
C THR A 28 -4.09 13.56 -14.21
N PRO A 29 -4.83 14.51 -14.81
CA PRO A 29 -4.53 15.01 -16.14
C PRO A 29 -3.18 15.71 -16.14
N LYS A 30 -2.19 15.11 -16.80
CA LYS A 30 -0.87 15.71 -16.98
C LYS A 30 -0.96 16.74 -18.09
N VAL A 31 -0.90 18.01 -17.73
CA VAL A 31 -0.73 19.13 -18.67
C VAL A 31 0.71 19.14 -19.17
N GLY A 32 1.04 18.22 -20.08
CA GLY A 32 2.36 18.08 -20.70
C GLY A 32 2.24 17.53 -22.12
N PRO A 33 3.28 17.67 -22.97
CA PRO A 33 3.23 17.26 -24.37
C PRO A 33 2.78 15.79 -24.47
N ILE A 34 1.82 15.55 -25.37
CA ILE A 34 1.12 14.27 -25.57
C ILE A 34 2.14 13.23 -26.03
N GLY A 35 2.80 12.57 -25.08
CA GLY A 35 3.85 11.59 -25.32
C GLY A 35 3.57 10.33 -24.51
N ASN A 36 3.16 9.26 -25.21
CA ASN A 36 2.81 7.92 -24.71
C ASN A 36 1.76 7.91 -23.59
N GLY A 37 0.51 7.56 -23.93
CA GLY A 37 -0.57 7.43 -22.96
C GLY A 37 -0.21 6.52 -21.78
N THR A 38 -0.68 6.87 -20.58
CA THR A 38 -0.46 6.10 -19.35
C THR A 38 -0.76 4.62 -19.60
N ASN A 39 0.19 3.73 -19.28
CA ASN A 39 -0.03 2.29 -19.40
C ASN A 39 -0.91 1.81 -18.23
N TYR A 40 -2.23 1.92 -18.41
CA TYR A 40 -3.22 1.64 -17.37
C TYR A 40 -3.09 0.24 -16.78
N LYS A 41 -2.66 -0.75 -17.57
CA LYS A 41 -2.44 -2.13 -17.09
C LYS A 41 -1.36 -2.18 -16.02
N PHE A 42 -0.25 -1.47 -16.24
CA PHE A 42 0.86 -1.42 -15.30
C PHE A 42 0.48 -0.69 -14.00
N VAL A 43 -0.26 0.41 -14.11
CA VAL A 43 -0.75 1.18 -12.95
C VAL A 43 -1.67 0.32 -12.08
N TRP A 44 -2.63 -0.37 -12.68
CA TRP A 44 -3.54 -1.26 -11.94
C TRP A 44 -2.81 -2.44 -11.30
N PHE A 45 -1.83 -3.02 -12.00
CA PHE A 45 -1.00 -4.09 -11.44
C PHE A 45 -0.20 -3.59 -10.22
N GLN A 46 0.40 -2.41 -10.32
CA GLN A 46 1.13 -1.78 -9.21
C GLN A 46 0.19 -1.44 -8.05
N PHE A 47 -1.01 -0.92 -8.32
CA PHE A 47 -2.03 -0.65 -7.31
C PHE A 47 -2.42 -1.93 -6.55
N ILE A 48 -2.76 -3.00 -7.26
CA ILE A 48 -3.21 -4.26 -6.65
C ILE A 48 -2.12 -4.88 -5.78
N THR A 49 -0.87 -4.92 -6.29
CA THR A 49 0.26 -5.49 -5.54
C THR A 49 0.59 -4.67 -4.28
N GLN A 50 0.57 -3.34 -4.37
CA GLN A 50 0.77 -2.47 -3.20
C GLN A 50 -0.39 -2.58 -2.19
N PHE A 51 -1.63 -2.67 -2.68
CA PHE A 51 -2.81 -2.80 -1.83
C PHE A 51 -2.82 -4.13 -1.06
N ILE A 52 -2.55 -5.25 -1.74
CA ILE A 52 -2.47 -6.58 -1.11
C ILE A 52 -1.31 -6.64 -0.10
N SER A 53 -0.15 -6.10 -0.45
CA SER A 53 1.00 -6.08 0.48
C SER A 53 0.72 -5.24 1.73
N GLY A 54 0.04 -4.10 1.59
CA GLY A 54 -0.45 -3.28 2.70
C GLY A 54 -1.41 -4.06 3.61
N ILE A 55 -2.44 -4.70 3.06
CA ILE A 55 -3.39 -5.54 3.82
C ILE A 55 -2.67 -6.68 4.55
N CYS A 56 -1.77 -7.38 3.87
CA CYS A 56 -1.01 -8.48 4.45
C CYS A 56 -0.15 -8.00 5.63
N SER A 57 0.52 -6.86 5.49
CA SER A 57 1.35 -6.29 6.55
C SER A 57 0.52 -5.91 7.78
N VAL A 58 -0.61 -5.22 7.59
CA VAL A 58 -1.55 -4.88 8.68
C VAL A 58 -2.10 -6.14 9.35
N SER A 59 -2.53 -7.13 8.57
CA SER A 59 -3.09 -8.38 9.08
C SER A 59 -2.07 -9.18 9.89
N LEU A 60 -0.82 -9.22 9.43
CA LEU A 60 0.29 -9.87 10.13
C LEU A 60 0.55 -9.19 11.48
N ALA A 61 0.60 -7.86 11.50
CA ALA A 61 0.83 -7.11 12.73
C ALA A 61 -0.31 -7.32 13.76
N ILE A 62 -1.56 -7.40 13.31
CA ILE A 62 -2.72 -7.72 14.16
C ILE A 62 -2.62 -9.15 14.72
N LYS A 63 -2.28 -10.14 13.88
CA LYS A 63 -2.13 -11.54 14.31
C LYS A 63 -1.03 -11.69 15.36
N ILE A 64 0.13 -11.07 15.15
CA ILE A 64 1.24 -11.09 16.11
C ILE A 64 0.81 -10.45 17.43
N ARG A 65 0.09 -9.32 17.38
CA ARG A 65 -0.43 -8.65 18.58
C ARG A 65 -1.42 -9.51 19.36
N LYS A 66 -2.30 -10.25 18.67
CA LYS A 66 -3.23 -11.20 19.32
C LYS A 66 -2.47 -12.34 20.00
N LYS A 67 -1.54 -12.97 19.29
CA LYS A 67 -0.72 -14.08 19.82
C LYS A 67 0.11 -13.67 21.05
N GLN A 68 0.58 -12.43 21.12
CA GLN A 68 1.31 -11.89 22.28
C GLN A 68 0.43 -11.61 23.50
N LYS A 69 -0.90 -11.56 23.36
CA LYS A 69 -1.83 -11.40 24.48
C LYS A 69 -2.31 -12.72 25.08
N GLU A 70 -2.17 -13.82 24.32
CA GLU A 70 -2.58 -15.16 24.74
C GLU A 70 -1.45 -15.95 25.44
N LEU A 71 -0.22 -15.40 25.41
CA LEU A 71 0.99 -15.89 26.06
C LEU A 71 1.26 -15.08 27.33
#